data_AF-A0A7Y6CUC0-F1
#
_entry.id   AF-A0A7Y6CUC0-F1
#
_cell.length_a   1.000
_cell.length_b   1.000
_cell.length_c   1.000
_cell.angle_alpha   90.00
_cell.angle_beta   90.00
_cell.angle_gamma   90.00
#
_symmetry.space_group_name_H-M   'P 1'
#
loop_
_entity.id
_entity.type
_entity.pdbx_description
1 polymer ?
#
loop_
_entity_poly.entity_id
_entity_poly.type
_entity_poly.pdbx_seq_one_letter_code
_entity_poly.pdbx_strand_id
1 'polypeptide(L)'
;MTPSPTREARPPLLLAGCCTAFLALVVAAVAIASQADVIERGSLLSWAGDDVRRVDAGGVRFYLSSEFDPKPDALTTWILAAAGSVAAFAATLLWTRGSARTMAFFVLSAAGAWYLALDEGFAVHESLGHNLGFLADVPGVKRPDDLVFGLYAVGALAFLLAFRRTLLQCSPALALFGLAFAMTLGVSFLDFVDVLPGFAEEGLEIATSGVVLLGYVVLARALALEGLSPG
;
A
#
# COMPACT_ATOMS: atom_id res chain seq x y z
N MET A 1 -12.77 0.70 -46.63
CA MET A 1 -12.27 0.36 -45.27
C MET A 1 -10.81 0.74 -45.21
N THR A 2 -10.49 1.87 -44.58
CA THR A 2 -9.11 2.26 -44.31
C THR A 2 -8.59 1.40 -43.15
N PRO A 3 -7.41 0.75 -43.28
CA PRO A 3 -6.81 0.03 -42.16
C PRO A 3 -6.62 1.02 -41.00
N SER A 4 -7.19 0.68 -39.85
CA SER A 4 -6.96 1.42 -38.62
C SER A 4 -5.45 1.47 -38.36
N PRO A 5 -4.85 2.64 -38.10
CA PRO A 5 -3.43 2.74 -37.82
C PRO A 5 -3.09 1.74 -36.71
N THR A 6 -2.21 0.81 -37.03
CA THR A 6 -1.68 -0.20 -36.12
C THR A 6 -1.07 0.54 -34.94
N ARG A 7 -1.79 0.56 -33.82
CA ARG A 7 -1.29 1.06 -32.53
C ARG A 7 0.07 0.42 -32.30
N GLU A 8 1.15 1.20 -32.37
CA GLU A 8 2.50 0.67 -32.16
C GLU A 8 2.56 0.01 -30.78
N ALA A 9 2.69 -1.31 -30.76
CA ALA A 9 2.58 -2.17 -29.57
C ALA A 9 3.85 -2.13 -28.68
N ARG A 10 4.42 -0.95 -28.47
CA ARG A 10 5.55 -0.69 -27.56
C ARG A 10 5.25 -0.43 -26.06
N PRO A 11 4.00 -0.30 -25.58
CA PRO A 11 3.73 -0.03 -24.15
C PRO A 11 3.97 -1.16 -23.13
N PRO A 12 3.81 -2.47 -23.43
CA PRO A 12 3.80 -3.49 -22.37
C PRO A 12 5.18 -3.70 -21.75
N LEU A 13 6.26 -3.50 -22.53
CA LEU A 13 7.63 -3.59 -22.03
C LEU A 13 7.98 -2.41 -21.11
N LEU A 14 7.48 -1.21 -21.41
CA LEU A 14 7.70 -0.05 -20.54
C LEU A 14 6.96 -0.22 -19.21
N LEU A 15 5.68 -0.64 -19.25
CA LEU A 15 4.91 -0.89 -18.04
C LEU A 15 5.56 -2.00 -17.20
N ALA A 16 5.88 -3.14 -17.81
CA ALA A 16 6.56 -4.23 -17.12
C ALA A 16 7.91 -3.76 -16.53
N GLY A 17 8.70 -3.00 -17.30
CA GLY A 17 9.96 -2.42 -16.83
C GLY A 17 9.79 -1.48 -15.65
N CYS A 18 8.81 -0.57 -15.69
CA CYS A 18 8.48 0.31 -14.57
C CYS A 18 8.04 -0.47 -13.33
N CYS A 19 7.20 -1.49 -13.51
CA CYS A 19 6.72 -2.35 -12.44
C CYS A 19 7.86 -3.15 -11.79
N THR A 20 8.76 -3.73 -12.59
CA THR A 20 9.95 -4.44 -12.10
C THR A 20 10.91 -3.49 -11.40
N ALA A 21 11.16 -2.31 -11.97
CA ALA A 21 12.04 -1.31 -11.35
C ALA A 21 11.48 -0.83 -10.00
N PHE A 22 10.16 -0.61 -9.91
CA PHE A 22 9.51 -0.22 -8.67
C PHE A 22 9.57 -1.33 -7.63
N LEU A 23 9.25 -2.58 -8.00
CA LEU A 23 9.38 -3.72 -7.08
C LEU A 23 10.82 -3.88 -6.59
N ALA A 24 11.80 -3.74 -7.48
CA ALA A 24 13.21 -3.77 -7.11
C ALA A 24 13.59 -2.65 -6.14
N LEU A 25 13.01 -1.45 -6.32
CA LEU A 25 13.16 -0.35 -5.37
C LEU A 25 12.61 -0.73 -4.01
N VAL A 26 11.37 -1.25 -3.91
CA VAL A 26 10.77 -1.69 -2.64
C VAL A 26 11.64 -2.76 -1.97
N VAL A 27 12.06 -3.78 -2.71
CA VAL A 27 12.94 -4.87 -2.22
C VAL A 27 14.25 -4.31 -1.68
N ALA A 28 14.92 -3.44 -2.45
CA ALA A 28 16.18 -2.84 -2.04
C ALA A 28 15.99 -1.99 -0.78
N ALA A 29 14.88 -1.25 -0.72
CA ALA A 29 14.56 -0.36 0.38
C ALA A 29 14.28 -1.14 1.69
N VAL A 30 13.54 -2.25 1.63
CA VAL A 30 13.33 -3.17 2.77
C VAL A 30 14.63 -3.87 3.18
N ALA A 31 15.42 -4.35 2.20
CA ALA A 31 16.70 -4.99 2.48
C ALA A 31 17.68 -4.02 3.16
N ILE A 32 17.68 -2.76 2.72
CA ILE A 32 18.41 -1.67 3.35
C ILE A 32 17.93 -1.49 4.79
N ALA A 33 16.64 -1.25 5.01
CA ALA A 33 16.09 -0.97 6.34
C ALA A 33 16.36 -2.11 7.34
N SER A 34 16.25 -3.37 6.90
CA SER A 34 16.48 -4.56 7.76
C SER A 34 17.93 -4.80 8.17
N GLN A 35 18.91 -4.26 7.45
CA GLN A 35 20.35 -4.42 7.76
C GLN A 35 20.94 -3.22 8.48
N ALA A 36 20.12 -2.21 8.73
CA ALA A 36 20.64 -0.91 9.05
C ALA A 36 20.92 -0.77 10.54
N ASP A 37 22.12 -0.27 10.86
CA ASP A 37 22.58 -0.14 12.22
C ASP A 37 21.92 1.07 12.91
N VAL A 38 21.39 0.85 14.11
CA VAL A 38 20.88 1.93 14.95
C VAL A 38 22.07 2.66 15.58
N ILE A 39 22.35 3.87 15.09
CA ILE A 39 23.50 4.66 15.54
C ILE A 39 23.16 5.48 16.79
N GLU A 40 21.94 6.00 16.86
CA GLU A 40 21.52 6.92 17.91
C GLU A 40 20.01 6.79 18.16
N ARG A 41 19.62 6.95 19.43
CA ARG A 41 18.22 7.12 19.86
C ARG A 41 18.07 8.54 20.39
N GLY A 42 17.00 9.22 20.01
CA GLY A 42 16.66 10.55 20.49
C GLY A 42 15.30 10.97 19.97
N SER A 43 14.94 12.23 20.09
CA SER A 43 13.71 12.76 19.48
C SER A 43 14.04 13.63 18.27
N LEU A 44 13.27 13.46 17.20
CA LEU A 44 13.42 14.28 15.98
C LEU A 44 12.91 15.71 16.25
N LEU A 45 11.89 15.84 17.09
CA LEU A 45 11.34 17.10 17.58
C LEU A 45 11.04 16.99 19.07
N SER A 46 11.33 18.06 19.82
CA SER A 46 11.21 18.09 21.28
C SER A 46 9.80 17.88 21.83
N TRP A 47 8.77 18.04 20.98
CA TRP A 47 7.36 17.93 21.37
C TRP A 47 6.74 16.58 20.99
N ALA A 48 7.38 15.81 20.10
CA ALA A 48 6.79 14.58 19.55
C ALA A 48 6.75 13.44 20.58
N GLY A 49 7.51 13.52 21.69
CA GLY A 49 7.52 12.51 22.76
C GLY A 49 8.17 11.17 22.37
N ASP A 50 8.19 10.86 21.07
CA ASP A 50 8.60 9.56 20.55
C ASP A 50 10.09 9.50 20.22
N ASP A 51 10.70 8.38 20.62
CA ASP A 51 12.08 8.05 20.26
C ASP A 51 12.13 7.76 18.75
N VAL A 52 13.15 8.29 18.08
CA VAL A 52 13.53 7.96 16.71
C VAL A 52 14.90 7.30 16.71
N ARG A 53 15.07 6.33 15.83
CA ARG A 53 16.33 5.65 15.55
C ARG A 53 16.99 6.34 14.37
N ARG A 54 18.20 6.86 14.54
CA ARG A 54 19.04 7.22 13.40
C ARG A 54 19.67 5.96 12.82
N VAL A 55 19.47 5.78 11.53
CA VAL A 55 19.83 4.58 10.80
C VAL A 55 20.78 4.95 9.66
N ASP A 56 21.84 4.16 9.46
CA ASP A 56 22.75 4.30 8.32
C ASP A 56 22.72 3.03 7.48
N ALA A 57 22.51 3.20 6.18
CA ALA A 57 22.60 2.12 5.21
C ALA A 57 23.44 2.57 4.03
N GLY A 58 24.64 2.00 3.93
CA GLY A 58 25.55 2.30 2.81
C GLY A 58 25.94 3.78 2.72
N GLY A 59 26.01 4.48 3.85
CA GLY A 59 26.36 5.91 3.92
C GLY A 59 25.18 6.87 3.70
N VAL A 60 23.97 6.36 3.47
CA VAL A 60 22.74 7.16 3.49
C VAL A 60 22.15 7.09 4.88
N ARG A 61 21.90 8.27 5.48
CA ARG A 61 21.32 8.39 6.82
C ARG A 61 19.85 8.77 6.73
N PHE A 62 19.02 8.04 7.45
CA PHE A 62 17.60 8.33 7.62
C PHE A 62 17.20 8.09 9.08
N TYR A 63 16.02 8.57 9.44
CA TYR A 63 15.46 8.42 10.78
C TYR A 63 14.23 7.54 10.66
N LEU A 64 14.15 6.51 11.49
CA LEU A 64 12.98 5.65 11.63
C LEU A 64 12.35 5.89 12.99
N SER A 65 11.03 5.77 13.09
CA SER A 65 10.35 5.70 14.37
C SER A 65 10.91 4.55 15.23
N SER A 66 10.93 4.72 16.56
CA SER A 66 11.29 3.63 17.48
C SER A 66 10.18 2.58 17.60
N GLU A 67 8.97 2.91 17.18
CA GLU A 67 7.80 2.01 17.19
C GLU A 67 7.88 0.94 16.11
N PHE A 68 8.62 1.18 15.02
CA PHE A 68 8.79 0.22 13.93
C PHE A 68 9.38 -1.12 14.44
N ASP A 69 8.63 -2.21 14.32
CA ASP A 69 9.12 -3.57 14.56
C ASP A 69 9.57 -4.18 13.23
N PRO A 70 10.88 -4.42 13.03
CA PRO A 70 11.42 -4.84 11.74
C PRO A 70 10.85 -6.15 11.19
N LYS A 71 10.20 -6.98 12.01
CA LYS A 71 9.68 -8.28 11.58
C LYS A 71 8.25 -8.23 11.04
N PRO A 72 7.23 -7.79 11.81
CA PRO A 72 5.86 -7.69 11.32
C PRO A 72 5.74 -6.68 10.18
N ASP A 73 6.31 -5.49 10.32
CA ASP A 73 6.22 -4.41 9.32
C ASP A 73 6.87 -4.83 8.00
N ALA A 74 7.99 -5.55 8.05
CA ALA A 74 8.62 -6.12 6.86
C ALA A 74 7.71 -7.16 6.19
N LEU A 75 7.02 -8.00 6.94
CA LEU A 75 6.10 -8.99 6.38
C LEU A 75 4.89 -8.31 5.73
N THR A 76 4.27 -7.32 6.39
CA THR A 76 3.20 -6.49 5.83
C THR A 76 3.65 -5.80 4.55
N THR A 77 4.84 -5.19 4.57
CA THR A 77 5.48 -4.58 3.40
C THR A 77 5.62 -5.56 2.23
N TRP A 78 6.11 -6.78 2.49
CA TRP A 78 6.26 -7.80 1.45
C TRP A 78 4.93 -8.23 0.85
N ILE A 79 3.89 -8.39 1.68
CA ILE A 79 2.55 -8.75 1.24
C ILE A 79 1.95 -7.65 0.36
N LEU A 80 2.07 -6.38 0.77
CA LEU A 80 1.63 -5.22 -0.01
C LEU A 80 2.41 -5.09 -1.34
N ALA A 81 3.72 -5.33 -1.31
CA ALA A 81 4.54 -5.35 -2.53
C ALA A 81 4.13 -6.46 -3.51
N ALA A 82 3.77 -7.63 -2.98
CA ALA A 82 3.22 -8.72 -3.77
C ALA A 82 1.86 -8.36 -4.36
N ALA A 83 0.98 -7.71 -3.59
CA ALA A 83 -0.33 -7.25 -4.05
C ALA A 83 -0.19 -6.25 -5.21
N GLY A 84 0.71 -5.27 -5.08
CA GLY A 84 1.03 -4.32 -6.14
C GLY A 84 1.57 -5.01 -7.40
N SER A 85 2.40 -6.04 -7.23
CA SER A 85 2.96 -6.83 -8.33
C SER A 85 1.90 -7.65 -9.08
N VAL A 86 0.96 -8.25 -8.36
CA VAL A 86 -0.19 -8.96 -8.96
C VAL A 86 -1.05 -7.99 -9.78
N ALA A 87 -1.34 -6.81 -9.24
CA ALA A 87 -2.10 -5.79 -9.94
C ALA A 87 -1.37 -5.30 -11.20
N ALA A 88 -0.08 -5.03 -11.11
CA ALA A 88 0.77 -4.66 -12.24
C ALA A 88 0.76 -5.73 -13.34
N PHE A 89 0.94 -7.00 -12.95
CA PHE A 89 0.87 -8.12 -13.89
C PHE A 89 -0.49 -8.16 -14.61
N ALA A 90 -1.60 -8.05 -13.89
CA ALA A 90 -2.94 -7.99 -14.48
C ALA A 90 -3.08 -6.81 -15.46
N ALA A 91 -2.54 -5.63 -15.13
CA ALA A 91 -2.54 -4.47 -16.02
C ALA A 91 -1.79 -4.76 -17.34
N THR A 92 -0.64 -5.44 -17.29
CA THR A 92 0.11 -5.81 -18.51
C THR A 92 -0.66 -6.77 -19.42
N LEU A 93 -1.38 -7.75 -18.84
CA LEU A 93 -2.24 -8.66 -19.60
C LEU A 93 -3.41 -7.91 -20.25
N LEU A 94 -4.04 -7.01 -19.50
CA LEU A 94 -5.18 -6.22 -19.95
C LEU A 94 -4.80 -5.14 -20.96
N TRP A 95 -3.51 -4.77 -21.06
CA TRP A 95 -3.05 -3.80 -22.06
C TRP A 95 -3.48 -4.15 -23.49
N THR A 96 -3.48 -5.45 -23.82
CA THR A 96 -3.77 -5.94 -25.18
C THR A 96 -5.20 -6.41 -25.38
N ARG A 97 -5.94 -6.70 -24.30
CA ARG A 97 -7.21 -7.43 -24.34
C ARG A 97 -8.34 -6.80 -23.51
N GLY A 98 -8.01 -5.86 -22.63
CA GLY A 98 -8.91 -5.29 -21.65
C GLY A 98 -9.45 -3.91 -22.02
N SER A 99 -10.44 -3.46 -21.25
CA SER A 99 -10.89 -2.06 -21.31
C SER A 99 -9.82 -1.15 -20.70
N ALA A 100 -9.66 0.07 -21.25
CA ALA A 100 -8.75 1.07 -20.70
C ALA A 100 -9.06 1.39 -19.23
N ARG A 101 -10.33 1.31 -18.82
CA ARG A 101 -10.76 1.54 -17.44
C ARG A 101 -10.29 0.44 -16.49
N THR A 102 -10.45 -0.83 -16.88
CA THR A 102 -9.97 -1.97 -16.06
C THR A 102 -8.45 -1.97 -15.97
N MET A 103 -7.76 -1.64 -17.06
CA MET A 103 -6.31 -1.46 -17.05
C MET A 103 -5.89 -0.33 -16.09
N ALA A 104 -6.54 0.83 -16.17
CA ALA A 104 -6.26 1.96 -15.28
C ALA A 104 -6.50 1.63 -13.79
N PHE A 105 -7.56 0.86 -13.50
CA PHE A 105 -7.81 0.32 -12.15
C PHE A 105 -6.58 -0.43 -11.64
N PHE A 106 -6.10 -1.42 -12.39
CA PHE A 106 -4.97 -2.24 -11.96
C PHE A 106 -3.65 -1.48 -11.87
N VAL A 107 -3.40 -0.51 -12.77
CA VAL A 107 -2.21 0.37 -12.68
C VAL A 107 -2.24 1.21 -11.41
N LEU A 108 -3.37 1.85 -11.11
CA LEU A 108 -3.52 2.68 -9.92
C LEU A 108 -3.51 1.85 -8.63
N SER A 109 -4.14 0.67 -8.64
CA SER A 109 -4.04 -0.31 -7.55
C SER A 109 -2.60 -0.74 -7.29
N ALA A 110 -1.82 -1.01 -8.35
CA ALA A 110 -0.42 -1.37 -8.22
C ALA A 110 0.37 -0.24 -7.56
N ALA A 111 0.22 0.98 -8.06
CA ALA A 111 0.88 2.16 -7.51
C ALA A 111 0.48 2.41 -6.04
N GLY A 112 -0.80 2.28 -5.70
CA GLY A 112 -1.29 2.45 -4.32
C GLY A 112 -0.75 1.38 -3.37
N ALA A 113 -0.82 0.10 -3.74
CA ALA A 113 -0.32 -0.99 -2.89
C ALA A 113 1.20 -0.90 -2.67
N TRP A 114 1.93 -0.52 -3.70
CA TRP A 114 3.36 -0.27 -3.60
C TRP A 114 3.74 0.96 -2.80
N TYR A 115 2.95 2.03 -2.91
CA TYR A 115 3.10 3.19 -2.03
C TYR A 115 2.89 2.80 -0.56
N LEU A 116 1.84 2.04 -0.26
CA LEU A 116 1.60 1.53 1.09
C LEU A 116 2.72 0.60 1.56
N ALA A 117 3.29 -0.22 0.68
CA ALA A 117 4.45 -1.05 1.03
C ALA A 117 5.68 -0.20 1.40
N LEU A 118 5.93 0.91 0.69
CA LEU A 118 7.00 1.84 1.06
C LEU A 118 6.66 2.60 2.34
N ASP A 119 5.42 3.03 2.50
CA ASP A 119 4.95 3.73 3.68
C ASP A 119 5.14 2.88 4.93
N GLU A 120 4.74 1.61 4.89
CA GLU A 120 4.96 0.61 5.93
C GLU A 120 6.45 0.38 6.20
N GLY A 121 7.25 0.11 5.15
CA GLY A 121 8.66 -0.22 5.31
C GLY A 121 9.55 0.94 5.77
N PHE A 122 9.05 2.17 5.70
CA PHE A 122 9.79 3.39 6.08
C PHE A 122 9.09 4.26 7.12
N ALA A 123 7.89 3.87 7.57
CA ALA A 123 7.03 4.69 8.41
C ALA A 123 6.88 6.13 7.85
N VAL A 124 6.55 6.26 6.56
CA VAL A 124 6.51 7.58 5.89
C VAL A 124 5.41 8.45 6.50
N HIS A 125 4.22 7.89 6.75
CA HIS A 125 3.11 8.61 7.36
C HIS A 125 3.42 9.07 8.79
N GLU A 126 4.08 8.23 9.61
CA GLU A 126 4.56 8.62 10.94
C GLU A 126 5.57 9.77 10.84
N SER A 127 6.55 9.63 9.95
CA SER A 127 7.56 10.66 9.70
C SER A 127 6.93 11.98 9.29
N LEU A 128 5.92 11.96 8.41
CA LEU A 128 5.17 13.15 8.02
C LEU A 128 4.37 13.72 9.20
N GLY A 129 3.64 12.89 9.94
CA GLY A 129 2.87 13.28 11.13
C GLY A 129 3.75 13.97 12.16
N HIS A 130 4.90 13.38 12.50
CA HIS A 130 5.87 14.01 13.39
C HIS A 130 6.33 15.36 12.89
N ASN A 131 6.42 15.64 11.59
CA ASN A 131 6.80 16.96 11.10
C ASN A 131 5.63 17.97 11.08
N LEU A 132 4.40 17.54 11.32
CA LEU A 132 3.18 18.34 11.25
C LEU A 132 2.62 18.65 12.65
N GLY A 133 3.46 19.08 13.59
CA GLY A 133 3.04 19.29 14.99
C GLY A 133 1.91 20.27 15.23
N PHE A 134 1.66 21.19 14.30
CA PHE A 134 0.48 22.06 14.37
C PHE A 134 -0.85 21.31 14.26
N LEU A 135 -0.82 20.03 13.86
CA LEU A 135 -1.97 19.13 13.80
C LEU A 135 -2.25 18.40 15.12
N ALA A 136 -1.32 18.42 16.08
CA ALA A 136 -1.51 17.74 17.37
C ALA A 136 -2.65 18.34 18.21
N ASP A 137 -3.00 19.61 17.96
CA ASP A 137 -4.07 20.31 18.68
C ASP A 137 -5.47 20.09 18.07
N VAL A 138 -5.61 19.25 17.04
CA VAL A 138 -6.90 19.00 16.39
C VAL A 138 -7.80 18.13 17.29
N PRO A 139 -9.03 18.55 17.62
CA PRO A 139 -9.91 17.77 18.49
C PRO A 139 -10.23 16.37 17.93
N GLY A 140 -9.98 15.34 18.74
CA GLY A 140 -10.23 13.94 18.39
C GLY A 140 -9.10 13.25 17.62
N VAL A 141 -7.98 13.94 17.40
CA VAL A 141 -6.75 13.38 16.84
C VAL A 141 -5.84 13.00 18.00
N LYS A 142 -5.39 11.73 18.07
CA LYS A 142 -4.43 11.30 19.09
C LYS A 142 -3.02 11.67 18.66
N ARG A 143 -2.70 11.45 17.38
CA ARG A 143 -1.39 11.76 16.79
C ARG A 143 -1.55 12.44 15.42
N PRO A 144 -0.68 13.40 15.04
CA PRO A 144 -0.76 14.07 13.73
C PRO A 144 -0.79 13.14 12.50
N ASP A 145 -0.16 11.97 12.58
CA ASP A 145 -0.15 10.93 11.56
C ASP A 145 -1.53 10.29 11.33
N ASP A 146 -2.44 10.28 12.32
CA ASP A 146 -3.83 9.85 12.15
C ASP A 146 -4.53 10.63 11.01
N LEU A 147 -4.21 11.93 10.90
CA LEU A 147 -4.76 12.78 9.85
C LEU A 147 -4.12 12.51 8.49
N VAL A 148 -2.83 12.17 8.45
CA VAL A 148 -2.14 11.74 7.23
C VAL A 148 -2.78 10.45 6.71
N PHE A 149 -3.03 9.48 7.61
CA PHE A 149 -3.74 8.25 7.28
C PHE A 149 -5.19 8.52 6.85
N GLY A 150 -5.87 9.48 7.49
CA GLY A 150 -7.19 9.97 7.07
C GLY A 150 -7.22 10.48 5.64
N LEU A 151 -6.15 11.15 5.17
CA LEU A 151 -6.03 11.57 3.77
C LEU A 151 -5.87 10.37 2.82
N TYR A 152 -5.18 9.31 3.23
CA TYR A 152 -5.11 8.06 2.46
C TYR A 152 -6.51 7.46 2.29
N ALA A 153 -7.34 7.45 3.34
CA ALA A 153 -8.72 6.97 3.29
C ALA A 153 -9.58 7.75 2.28
N VAL A 154 -9.40 9.08 2.18
CA VAL A 154 -10.08 9.89 1.15
C VAL A 154 -9.66 9.48 -0.26
N GLY A 155 -8.37 9.28 -0.49
CA GLY A 155 -7.84 8.79 -1.77
C GLY A 155 -8.39 7.39 -2.13
N ALA A 156 -8.42 6.49 -1.15
CA ALA A 156 -8.98 5.15 -1.30
C ALA A 156 -10.48 5.20 -1.62
N LEU A 157 -11.26 6.04 -0.94
CA LEU A 157 -12.69 6.22 -1.22
C LEU A 157 -12.92 6.76 -2.63
N ALA A 158 -12.16 7.78 -3.05
CA ALA A 158 -12.24 8.32 -4.40
C ALA A 158 -11.91 7.24 -5.46
N PHE A 159 -10.90 6.42 -5.21
CA PHE A 159 -10.55 5.27 -6.05
C PHE A 159 -11.69 4.23 -6.13
N LEU A 160 -12.26 3.82 -4.98
CA LEU A 160 -13.38 2.89 -4.94
C LEU A 160 -14.60 3.42 -5.70
N LEU A 161 -14.95 4.70 -5.53
CA LEU A 161 -16.05 5.32 -6.26
C LEU A 161 -15.79 5.38 -7.76
N ALA A 162 -14.57 5.74 -8.16
CA ALA A 162 -14.16 5.79 -9.55
C ALA A 162 -14.19 4.40 -10.21
N PHE A 163 -13.84 3.33 -9.49
CA PHE A 163 -13.73 1.98 -10.08
C PHE A 163 -14.76 0.97 -9.56
N ARG A 164 -15.82 1.42 -8.88
CA ARG A 164 -16.89 0.56 -8.33
C ARG A 164 -17.44 -0.47 -9.30
N ARG A 165 -17.60 -0.10 -10.58
CA ARG A 165 -18.10 -1.01 -11.62
C ARG A 165 -17.14 -2.15 -11.91
N THR A 166 -15.83 -1.91 -11.85
CA THR A 166 -14.81 -2.95 -12.05
C THR A 166 -14.79 -3.92 -10.87
N LEU A 167 -14.92 -3.41 -9.64
CA LEU A 167 -14.99 -4.25 -8.43
C LEU A 167 -16.24 -5.13 -8.39
N LEU A 168 -17.39 -4.58 -8.81
CA LEU A 168 -18.67 -5.31 -8.83
C LEU A 168 -18.73 -6.46 -9.86
N GLN A 169 -17.73 -6.59 -10.74
CA GLN A 169 -17.66 -7.69 -11.73
C GLN A 169 -17.23 -9.03 -11.11
N CYS A 170 -16.68 -9.03 -9.90
CA CYS A 170 -16.20 -10.24 -9.25
C CYS A 170 -16.62 -10.27 -7.77
N SER A 171 -17.77 -10.86 -7.47
CA SER A 171 -18.32 -10.95 -6.10
C SER A 171 -17.34 -11.55 -5.10
N PRO A 172 -16.58 -12.63 -5.42
CA PRO A 172 -15.60 -13.17 -4.49
C PRO A 172 -14.48 -12.17 -4.13
N ALA A 173 -13.93 -11.45 -5.12
CA ALA A 173 -12.92 -10.43 -4.85
C ALA A 173 -13.49 -9.26 -4.04
N LEU A 174 -14.72 -8.82 -4.37
CA LEU A 174 -15.42 -7.78 -3.62
C LEU A 174 -15.63 -8.19 -2.15
N ALA A 175 -16.00 -9.45 -1.89
CA ALA A 175 -16.16 -9.96 -0.53
C ALA A 175 -14.83 -9.94 0.24
N LEU A 176 -13.72 -10.29 -0.40
CA LEU A 176 -12.39 -10.22 0.20
C LEU A 176 -11.97 -8.77 0.52
N PHE A 177 -12.15 -7.83 -0.43
CA PHE A 177 -11.88 -6.42 -0.15
C PHE A 177 -12.80 -5.84 0.94
N GLY A 178 -14.07 -6.26 0.96
CA GLY A 178 -15.00 -5.89 2.02
C GLY A 178 -14.59 -6.42 3.39
N LEU A 179 -14.08 -7.66 3.45
CA LEU A 179 -13.52 -8.25 4.66
C LEU A 179 -12.28 -7.49 5.13
N ALA A 180 -11.31 -7.22 4.24
CA ALA A 180 -10.13 -6.44 4.58
C ALA A 180 -10.49 -5.04 5.10
N PHE A 181 -11.46 -4.37 4.46
CA PHE A 181 -11.97 -3.08 4.93
C PHE A 181 -12.60 -3.19 6.32
N ALA A 182 -13.43 -4.19 6.57
CA ALA A 182 -14.04 -4.41 7.89
C ALA A 182 -12.99 -4.73 8.96
N MET A 183 -11.95 -5.50 8.64
CA MET A 183 -10.83 -5.78 9.53
C MET A 183 -10.06 -4.50 9.87
N THR A 184 -9.73 -3.68 8.86
CA THR A 184 -9.04 -2.39 9.05
C THR A 184 -9.85 -1.48 9.98
N LEU A 185 -11.15 -1.30 9.72
CA LEU A 185 -12.01 -0.51 10.58
C LEU A 185 -12.11 -1.07 11.99
N GLY A 186 -12.13 -2.40 12.13
CA GLY A 186 -12.13 -3.09 13.41
C GLY A 186 -10.87 -2.79 14.21
N VAL A 187 -9.69 -2.91 13.59
CA VAL A 187 -8.39 -2.59 14.20
C VAL A 187 -8.35 -1.13 14.63
N SER A 188 -8.61 -0.20 13.70
CA SER A 188 -8.58 1.24 14.01
C SER A 188 -9.57 1.63 15.12
N PHE A 189 -10.73 0.98 15.19
CA PHE A 189 -11.67 1.22 16.28
C PHE A 189 -11.16 0.69 17.62
N LEU A 190 -10.56 -0.51 17.64
CA LEU A 190 -10.05 -1.13 18.86
C LEU A 190 -8.81 -0.42 19.40
N ASP A 191 -7.96 0.08 18.50
CA ASP A 191 -6.86 0.98 18.84
C ASP A 191 -7.39 2.33 19.37
N PHE A 192 -8.39 2.92 18.71
CA PHE A 192 -9.01 4.16 19.20
C PHE A 192 -9.53 4.05 20.65
N VAL A 193 -10.05 2.89 21.06
CA VAL A 193 -10.51 2.64 22.44
C VAL A 193 -9.46 2.05 23.39
N ASP A 194 -8.20 1.93 22.96
CA ASP A 194 -7.06 1.40 23.74
C ASP A 194 -7.30 -0.03 24.30
N VAL A 195 -7.99 -0.89 23.54
CA VAL A 195 -8.36 -2.26 23.98
C VAL A 195 -7.46 -3.34 23.37
N LEU A 196 -6.76 -3.02 22.27
CA LEU A 196 -5.94 -4.00 21.57
C LEU A 196 -4.50 -4.01 22.11
N PRO A 197 -3.96 -5.18 22.49
CA PRO A 197 -2.52 -5.28 22.77
C PRO A 197 -1.73 -5.22 21.45
N GLY A 198 -0.57 -4.55 21.44
CA GLY A 198 0.20 -4.29 20.21
C GLY A 198 0.50 -5.53 19.34
N PHE A 199 0.80 -6.69 19.93
CA PHE A 199 1.04 -7.91 19.12
C PHE A 199 -0.20 -8.38 18.32
N ALA A 200 -1.41 -8.03 18.77
CA ALA A 200 -2.65 -8.35 18.06
C ALA A 200 -2.93 -7.36 16.92
N GLU A 201 -2.44 -6.13 17.03
CA GLU A 201 -2.51 -5.10 16.00
C GLU A 201 -1.70 -5.53 14.77
N GLU A 202 -0.40 -5.77 14.97
CA GLU A 202 0.53 -6.25 13.94
C GLU A 202 -0.01 -7.53 13.24
N GLY A 203 -0.52 -8.48 14.03
CA GLY A 203 -1.08 -9.72 13.51
C GLY A 203 -2.32 -9.49 12.64
N LEU A 204 -3.17 -8.52 12.99
CA LEU A 204 -4.34 -8.15 12.22
C LEU A 204 -3.97 -7.35 10.96
N GLU A 205 -2.93 -6.55 10.97
CA GLU A 205 -2.41 -5.86 9.80
C GLU A 205 -1.85 -6.83 8.75
N ILE A 206 -1.03 -7.80 9.19
CA ILE A 206 -0.54 -8.89 8.34
C ILE A 206 -1.72 -9.65 7.73
N ALA A 207 -2.71 -10.02 8.56
CA ALA A 207 -3.89 -10.75 8.10
C ALA A 207 -4.70 -9.93 7.09
N THR A 208 -4.92 -8.65 7.37
CA THR A 208 -5.64 -7.71 6.49
C THR A 208 -4.94 -7.58 5.15
N SER A 209 -3.62 -7.35 5.16
CA SER A 209 -2.80 -7.29 3.94
C SER A 209 -2.84 -8.59 3.15
N GLY A 210 -2.84 -9.74 3.83
CA GLY A 210 -3.00 -11.05 3.20
C GLY A 210 -4.35 -11.21 2.49
N VAL A 211 -5.44 -10.73 3.11
CA VAL A 211 -6.78 -10.72 2.50
C VAL A 211 -6.83 -9.77 1.29
N VAL A 212 -6.18 -8.60 1.36
CA VAL A 212 -6.05 -7.68 0.21
C VAL A 212 -5.32 -8.35 -0.95
N LEU A 213 -4.17 -9.00 -0.69
CA LEU A 213 -3.43 -9.75 -1.70
C LEU A 213 -4.29 -10.83 -2.34
N LEU A 214 -5.01 -11.63 -1.55
CA LEU A 214 -5.91 -12.66 -2.06
C LEU A 214 -7.03 -12.06 -2.92
N GLY A 215 -7.59 -10.91 -2.52
CA GLY A 215 -8.56 -10.15 -3.29
C GLY A 215 -8.03 -9.76 -4.67
N TYR A 216 -6.79 -9.26 -4.75
CA TYR A 216 -6.13 -8.96 -6.01
C TYR A 216 -5.88 -10.19 -6.88
N VAL A 217 -5.44 -11.31 -6.31
CA VAL A 217 -5.22 -12.56 -7.04
C VAL A 217 -6.52 -13.07 -7.67
N VAL A 218 -7.60 -13.09 -6.89
CA VAL A 218 -8.93 -13.53 -7.36
C VAL A 218 -9.45 -12.59 -8.46
N LEU A 219 -9.35 -11.28 -8.27
CA LEU A 219 -9.81 -10.29 -9.26
C LEU A 219 -8.98 -10.34 -10.55
N ALA A 220 -7.65 -10.46 -10.44
CA ALA A 220 -6.75 -10.57 -11.58
C ALA A 220 -7.05 -11.83 -12.41
N ARG A 221 -7.27 -12.97 -11.74
CA ARG A 221 -7.67 -14.21 -12.42
C ARG A 221 -8.99 -14.03 -13.18
N ALA A 222 -10.01 -13.49 -12.52
CA ALA A 222 -11.34 -13.31 -13.10
C ALA A 222 -11.36 -12.35 -14.31
N LEU A 223 -10.67 -11.20 -14.19
CA LEU A 223 -10.74 -10.15 -15.20
C LEU A 223 -9.66 -10.25 -16.29
N ALA A 224 -8.45 -10.69 -15.95
CA ALA A 224 -7.31 -10.72 -16.88
C ALA A 224 -7.08 -12.09 -17.54
N LEU A 225 -7.40 -13.20 -16.85
CA LEU A 225 -7.17 -14.55 -17.36
C LEU A 225 -8.43 -15.18 -17.94
N GLU A 226 -9.56 -15.06 -17.25
CA GLU A 226 -10.83 -15.68 -17.65
C GLU A 226 -11.64 -14.78 -18.60
N GLY A 227 -11.25 -13.51 -18.74
CA GLY A 227 -11.83 -12.59 -19.71
C GLY A 227 -13.32 -12.37 -19.49
N LEU A 228 -13.78 -12.34 -18.23
CA LEU A 228 -15.16 -11.97 -17.88
C LEU A 228 -15.49 -10.65 -18.58
N SER A 229 -16.27 -10.75 -19.66
CA SER A 229 -16.64 -9.60 -20.46
C SER A 229 -17.56 -8.73 -19.59
N PRO A 230 -17.31 -7.42 -19.49
CA PRO A 230 -18.27 -6.52 -18.88
C PRO A 230 -19.60 -6.67 -19.62
N GLY A 231 -20.60 -7.25 -18.96
CA GLY A 231 -22.00 -7.16 -19.36
C GLY A 231 -22.51 -5.73 -19.32
#